data_AF-A0A7C2SAU8-F1
#
_entry.id   AF-A0A7C2SAU8-F1
#
_cell.length_a   1.000
_cell.length_b   1.000
_cell.length_c   1.000
_cell.angle_alpha   90.00
_cell.angle_beta   90.00
_cell.angle_gamma   90.00
#
_symmetry.space_group_name_H-M   'P 1'
#
loop_
_entity.id
_entity.type
_entity.pdbx_description
1 polymer ?
#
loop_
_entity_poly.entity_id
_entity_poly.type
_entity_poly.pdbx_seq_one_letter_code
_entity_poly.pdbx_strand_id
1 'polypeptide(L)'
;MEPVMRAALLLSRAKNVVVFTGAGVSAESGLATFRGAGGLWEGHRVEDVATPEAFGRDPLLVWRFYAMRRENAKKAQPNPAHKAIAKLEELFPSLVVVTQNV
;
A
#
# COMPACT_ATOMS: atom_id res chain seq x y z
N MET A 1 15.69 14.67 -19.81
CA MET A 1 15.87 14.81 -18.34
C MET A 1 15.38 13.53 -17.70
N GLU A 2 16.19 12.91 -16.85
CA GLU A 2 15.82 11.69 -16.11
C GLU A 2 14.52 11.89 -15.30
N PRO A 3 13.60 10.90 -15.23
CA PRO A 3 12.32 11.05 -14.54
C PRO A 3 12.44 11.52 -13.09
N VAL A 4 13.48 11.05 -12.37
CA VAL A 4 13.76 11.45 -10.98
C VAL A 4 14.13 12.94 -10.90
N MET A 5 14.96 13.43 -11.81
CA MET A 5 15.37 14.84 -11.83
C MET A 5 14.19 15.76 -12.13
N ARG A 6 13.29 15.32 -13.04
CA ARG A 6 12.05 16.05 -13.33
C ARG A 6 11.14 16.11 -12.10
N ALA A 7 10.98 15.01 -11.37
CA ALA A 7 10.19 14.97 -10.14
C ALA A 7 10.76 15.92 -9.06
N ALA A 8 12.09 15.91 -8.87
CA ALA A 8 12.75 16.78 -7.91
C ALA A 8 12.54 18.27 -8.21
N LEU A 9 12.60 18.67 -9.49
CA LEU A 9 12.34 20.05 -9.92
C LEU A 9 10.89 20.49 -9.74
N LEU A 10 9.93 19.57 -9.90
CA LEU A 10 8.52 19.85 -9.62
C LEU A 10 8.29 20.00 -8.12
N LEU A 11 8.86 19.10 -7.32
CA LEU A 11 8.78 19.15 -5.86
C LEU A 11 9.39 20.42 -5.27
N SER A 12 10.54 20.88 -5.78
CA SER A 12 11.20 22.09 -5.25
C SER A 12 10.39 23.38 -5.44
N ARG A 13 9.40 23.38 -6.33
CA ARG A 13 8.48 24.51 -6.57
C ARG A 13 7.09 24.29 -5.97
N ALA A 14 6.82 23.10 -5.43
CA ALA A 14 5.51 22.76 -4.89
C ALA A 14 5.32 23.38 -3.49
N LYS A 15 4.15 23.98 -3.26
CA LYS A 15 3.74 24.48 -1.94
C LYS A 15 2.92 23.46 -1.14
N ASN A 16 2.25 22.54 -1.85
CA ASN A 16 1.43 21.48 -1.28
C ASN A 16 1.74 20.20 -2.06
N VAL A 17 2.04 19.12 -1.35
CA VAL A 17 2.44 17.84 -1.94
C VAL A 17 1.48 16.77 -1.46
N VAL A 18 0.96 15.96 -2.40
CA VAL A 18 0.19 14.77 -2.08
C VAL A 18 0.96 13.55 -2.58
N VAL A 19 1.22 12.61 -1.68
CA VAL A 19 1.79 11.31 -2.04
C VAL A 19 0.67 10.28 -1.99
N PHE A 20 0.22 9.83 -3.16
CA PHE A 20 -0.79 8.79 -3.27
C PHE A 20 -0.13 7.42 -3.40
N THR A 21 -0.45 6.47 -2.50
CA THR A 21 0.17 5.14 -2.48
C THR A 21 -0.86 4.01 -2.52
N GLY A 22 -0.43 2.87 -3.04
CA GLY A 22 -1.18 1.62 -3.01
C GLY A 22 -0.25 0.44 -2.76
N ALA A 23 -0.74 -0.79 -2.94
CA ALA A 23 -0.06 -2.00 -2.47
C ALA A 23 1.39 -2.16 -2.98
N GLY A 24 1.69 -1.63 -4.17
CA GLY A 24 3.03 -1.67 -4.75
C GLY A 24 4.11 -1.03 -3.86
N VAL A 25 3.78 0.02 -3.10
CA VAL A 25 4.76 0.66 -2.19
C VAL A 25 5.23 -0.30 -1.08
N SER A 26 4.41 -1.28 -0.72
CA SER A 26 4.69 -2.25 0.35
C SER A 26 5.10 -3.64 -0.17
N ALA A 27 5.22 -3.82 -1.48
CA ALA A 27 5.67 -5.08 -2.07
C ALA A 27 7.07 -5.48 -1.59
N GLU A 28 8.01 -4.52 -1.58
CA GLU A 28 9.37 -4.73 -1.06
C GLU A 28 9.42 -4.92 0.47
N SER A 29 8.31 -4.69 1.17
CA SER A 29 8.16 -5.02 2.59
C SER A 29 7.65 -6.46 2.81
N GLY A 30 7.55 -7.27 1.74
CA GLY A 30 7.10 -8.66 1.80
C GLY A 30 5.58 -8.84 1.81
N LEU A 31 4.82 -7.79 1.49
CA LEU A 31 3.36 -7.85 1.45
C LEU A 31 2.87 -8.11 0.02
N ALA A 32 1.98 -9.09 -0.14
CA ALA A 32 1.42 -9.42 -1.44
C ALA A 32 0.59 -8.25 -2.01
N THR A 33 0.82 -7.96 -3.29
CA THR A 33 0.00 -6.99 -4.02
C THR A 33 -1.25 -7.65 -4.59
N PHE A 34 -2.26 -6.83 -4.86
CA PHE A 34 -3.53 -7.26 -5.46
C PHE A 34 -3.41 -7.79 -6.90
N ARG A 35 -2.27 -7.56 -7.57
CA ARG A 35 -2.01 -7.99 -8.96
C ARG A 35 -1.11 -9.22 -9.01
N GLY A 36 -1.34 -10.19 -8.12
CA GLY A 36 -0.67 -11.49 -8.14
C GLY A 36 -0.97 -12.26 -9.44
N ALA A 37 -0.15 -13.28 -9.73
CA ALA A 37 -0.36 -14.16 -10.88
C ALA A 37 -1.76 -14.79 -10.85
N GLY A 38 -2.51 -14.66 -11.95
CA GLY A 38 -3.88 -15.21 -12.06
C GLY A 38 -4.98 -14.37 -11.41
N GLY A 39 -4.71 -13.15 -10.96
CA GLY A 39 -5.73 -12.26 -10.38
C GLY A 39 -6.19 -12.65 -8.97
N LEU A 40 -5.41 -13.53 -8.30
CA LEU A 40 -5.65 -13.94 -6.93
C LEU A 40 -4.82 -13.10 -5.96
N TRP A 41 -5.40 -12.80 -4.81
CA TRP A 41 -4.73 -12.17 -3.69
C TRP A 41 -4.57 -13.19 -2.57
N GLU A 42 -3.32 -13.58 -2.29
CA GLU A 42 -3.00 -14.64 -1.32
C GLU A 42 -3.77 -15.95 -1.61
N GLY A 43 -3.97 -16.27 -2.89
CA GLY A 43 -4.69 -17.47 -3.34
C GLY A 43 -6.22 -17.34 -3.40
N HIS A 44 -6.79 -16.18 -3.05
CA HIS A 44 -8.24 -15.95 -3.08
C HIS A 44 -8.64 -14.94 -4.16
N ARG A 45 -9.83 -15.12 -4.73
CA ARG A 45 -10.51 -14.03 -5.45
C ARG A 45 -10.96 -13.01 -4.43
N VAL A 46 -10.87 -11.73 -4.77
CA VAL A 46 -11.06 -10.64 -3.80
C VAL A 46 -12.53 -10.54 -3.38
N GLU A 47 -13.43 -10.76 -4.33
CA GLU A 47 -14.87 -10.83 -4.11
C GLU A 47 -15.28 -11.93 -3.12
N ASP A 48 -14.42 -12.94 -2.89
CA ASP A 48 -14.68 -14.02 -1.94
C ASP A 48 -14.21 -13.71 -0.52
N VAL A 49 -13.43 -12.64 -0.33
CA VAL A 49 -12.79 -12.36 0.97
C VAL A 49 -12.89 -10.89 1.43
N ALA A 50 -13.25 -9.96 0.55
CA ALA A 50 -13.22 -8.52 0.84
C ALA A 50 -14.51 -7.79 0.44
N THR A 51 -15.66 -8.45 0.59
CA THR A 51 -16.99 -7.85 0.37
C THR A 51 -17.93 -8.13 1.56
N PRO A 52 -18.91 -7.26 1.84
CA PRO A 52 -19.94 -7.55 2.83
C PRO A 52 -20.69 -8.86 2.55
N GLU A 53 -20.95 -9.16 1.28
CA GLU A 53 -21.63 -10.37 0.83
C GLU A 53 -20.79 -11.62 1.12
N ALA A 54 -19.47 -11.58 0.88
CA ALA A 54 -18.57 -12.67 1.24
C ALA A 54 -18.55 -12.93 2.75
N PHE A 55 -18.52 -11.86 3.57
CA PHE A 55 -18.57 -12.00 5.01
C PHE A 55 -19.90 -12.58 5.49
N GLY A 56 -21.02 -12.18 4.88
CA GLY A 56 -22.32 -12.77 5.15
C GLY A 56 -22.43 -14.25 4.74
N ARG A 57 -21.76 -14.64 3.64
CA ARG A 57 -21.76 -16.00 3.10
C ARG A 57 -20.86 -16.97 3.87
N ASP A 58 -19.62 -16.58 4.16
CA ASP A 58 -18.65 -17.38 4.92
C ASP A 58 -17.74 -16.48 5.77
N PRO A 59 -18.18 -16.09 6.98
CA PRO A 59 -17.40 -15.22 7.85
C PRO A 59 -16.10 -15.87 8.34
N LEU A 60 -16.05 -17.21 8.43
CA LEU A 60 -14.86 -17.92 8.90
C LEU A 60 -13.73 -17.86 7.86
N LEU A 61 -14.07 -18.01 6.57
CA LEU A 61 -13.12 -17.82 5.47
C LEU A 61 -12.54 -16.40 5.50
N VAL A 62 -13.41 -15.38 5.55
CA VAL A 62 -12.98 -13.98 5.59
C VAL A 62 -12.10 -13.70 6.81
N TRP A 63 -12.49 -14.18 7.99
CA TRP A 63 -11.69 -14.02 9.20
C TRP A 63 -10.31 -14.68 9.10
N ARG A 64 -10.23 -15.90 8.57
CA ARG A 64 -8.96 -16.61 8.36
C ARG A 64 -8.05 -15.86 7.38
N PHE A 65 -8.63 -15.36 6.28
CA PHE A 65 -7.92 -14.53 5.31
C PHE A 65 -7.29 -13.28 5.95
N TYR A 66 -8.08 -12.50 6.70
CA TYR A 66 -7.56 -11.31 7.37
C TYR A 66 -6.63 -11.62 8.55
N ALA A 67 -6.83 -12.74 9.26
CA ALA A 67 -5.92 -13.18 10.31
C ALA A 67 -4.53 -13.49 9.76
N MET A 68 -4.44 -14.22 8.64
CA MET A 68 -3.18 -14.47 7.94
C MET A 68 -2.51 -13.17 7.50
N ARG A 69 -3.28 -12.24 6.89
CA ARG A 69 -2.74 -10.94 6.48
C ARG A 69 -2.19 -10.13 7.64
N ARG A 70 -2.86 -10.16 8.79
CA ARG A 70 -2.39 -9.49 10.01
C ARG A 70 -1.07 -10.09 10.50
N GLU A 71 -0.89 -11.41 10.44
CA GLU A 71 0.39 -12.05 10.80
C GLU A 71 1.51 -11.69 9.82
N ASN A 72 1.22 -11.54 8.52
CA ASN A 72 2.19 -11.05 7.53
C ASN A 72 2.56 -9.58 7.80
N ALA A 73 1.55 -8.73 8.04
CA ALA A 73 1.75 -7.30 8.34
C ALA A 73 2.61 -7.07 9.60
N LYS A 74 2.43 -7.88 10.65
CA LYS A 74 3.26 -7.81 11.87
C LYS A 74 4.75 -8.04 11.61
N LYS A 75 5.09 -8.81 10.58
CA LYS A 75 6.49 -9.12 10.21
C LYS A 75 7.09 -8.11 9.24
N ALA A 76 6.24 -7.37 8.53
CA ALA A 76 6.67 -6.37 7.57
C ALA A 76 7.33 -5.17 8.27
N GLN A 77 8.29 -4.55 7.59
CA GLN A 77 8.96 -3.34 8.05
C GLN A 77 8.93 -2.27 6.95
N PRO A 78 8.94 -0.97 7.29
CA PRO A 78 9.03 0.10 6.31
C PRO A 78 10.28 -0.04 5.44
N ASN A 79 10.08 -0.15 4.13
CA ASN A 79 11.15 -0.20 3.14
C ASN A 79 11.67 1.22 2.78
N PRO A 80 12.70 1.36 1.91
CA PRO A 80 13.24 2.67 1.53
C PRO A 80 12.22 3.66 0.98
N ALA A 81 11.18 3.21 0.27
CA ALA A 81 10.14 4.10 -0.26
C ALA A 81 9.34 4.77 0.87
N HIS A 82 8.91 4.02 1.89
CA HIS A 82 8.22 4.57 3.06
C HIS A 82 9.11 5.57 3.81
N LYS A 83 10.39 5.25 3.98
CA LYS A 83 11.37 6.12 4.65
C LYS A 83 11.61 7.41 3.86
N ALA A 84 11.65 7.33 2.54
CA ALA A 84 11.79 8.51 1.67
C ALA A 84 10.56 9.42 1.78
N ILE A 85 9.35 8.87 1.83
CA ILE A 85 8.11 9.64 2.03
C ILE A 85 8.12 10.32 3.39
N ALA A 86 8.48 9.61 4.47
CA ALA A 86 8.61 10.19 5.80
C ALA A 86 9.63 11.34 5.83
N LYS A 87 10.76 11.19 5.13
CA LYS A 87 11.76 12.27 5.00
C LYS A 87 11.25 13.45 4.17
N LEU A 88 10.36 13.23 3.20
CA LEU A 88 9.72 14.33 2.48
C LEU A 88 8.76 15.12 3.36
N GLU A 89 8.07 14.50 4.32
CA GLU A 89 7.23 15.24 5.28
C GLU A 89 8.04 16.23 6.12
N GLU A 90 9.30 15.91 6.46
CA GLU A 90 10.21 16.85 7.15
C GLU A 90 10.54 18.09 6.31
N LEU A 91 10.56 17.95 4.97
CA LEU A 91 10.89 19.02 4.03
C LEU A 91 9.66 19.82 3.58
N PHE A 92 8.48 19.21 3.64
CA PHE A 92 7.22 19.75 3.17
C PHE A 92 6.15 19.64 4.27
N PRO A 93 6.02 20.65 5.16
CA PRO A 93 5.07 20.60 6.27
C PRO A 93 3.59 20.44 5.87
N SER A 94 3.25 20.75 4.61
CA SER A 94 1.92 20.59 4.02
C SER A 94 1.74 19.28 3.25
N LEU A 95 2.71 18.35 3.32
CA LEU A 95 2.61 17.06 2.65
C LEU A 95 1.51 16.22 3.28
N VAL A 96 0.71 15.57 2.42
CA VAL A 96 -0.29 14.59 2.84
C VAL A 96 -0.04 13.28 2.14
N VAL A 97 0.04 12.19 2.90
CA VAL A 97 0.00 10.84 2.37
C VAL A 97 -1.44 10.37 2.30
N VAL A 98 -1.89 10.01 1.10
CA VAL A 98 -3.18 9.36 0.87
C VAL A 98 -2.89 7.93 0.44
N THR A 99 -3.24 6.95 1.28
CA THR A 99 -2.93 5.54 1.02
C THR A 99 -4.20 4.71 0.82
N GLN A 100 -4.12 3.75 -0.09
CA GLN A 100 -5.12 2.68 -0.23
C GLN A 100 -4.81 1.47 0.66
N ASN A 101 -3.62 1.42 1.26
CA ASN A 101 -3.18 0.29 2.08
C ASN A 101 -3.84 0.33 3.46
N VAL A 102 -4.15 -0.86 3.99
CA VAL A 102 -4.76 -1.10 5.31
C VAL A 102 -3.94 -2.12 6.10
#